data_AF-A0A924HVT2-F1
#
_entry.id   AF-A0A924HVT2-F1
#
_cell.length_a   1.000
_cell.length_b   1.000
_cell.length_c   1.000
_cell.angle_alpha   90.00
_cell.angle_beta   90.00
_cell.angle_gamma   90.00
#
_symmetry.space_group_name_H-M   'P 1'
#
loop_
_entity.id
_entity.type
_entity.pdbx_description
1 polymer ?
#
loop_
_entity_poly.entity_id
_entity_poly.type
_entity_poly.pdbx_seq_one_letter_code
_entity_poly.pdbx_strand_id
1 'polypeptide(L)'
;MTITKHDRDYVFELALAITVAASMLLYGIGKPTQFSNTIIFQKKIADLTGMELMWAFYGYTKTYPVIIGVFEIIGGLLLVVGKTRIIGAGILTAILLNVILQDVFYGVNEGALKAAMIYQLLIVVILYCRRKLLLATVGFYLQQIKTTTVTFKKQTLLVVIGFVVAVGFKIIESFLTH
;
A
#
# COMPACT_ATOMS: atom_id res chain seq x y z
N MET A 1 19.11 34.42 -10.70
CA MET A 1 19.12 32.94 -10.78
C MET A 1 17.99 32.54 -11.72
N THR A 2 18.28 31.95 -12.87
CA THR A 2 17.27 31.59 -13.88
C THR A 2 16.69 30.22 -13.55
N ILE A 3 15.36 30.14 -13.38
CA ILE A 3 14.66 28.87 -13.14
C ILE A 3 14.72 28.02 -14.41
N THR A 4 15.32 26.83 -14.33
CA THR A 4 15.42 25.92 -15.46
C THR A 4 14.14 25.10 -15.63
N LYS A 5 14.00 24.41 -16.77
CA LYS A 5 12.89 23.46 -16.98
C LYS A 5 12.90 22.33 -15.94
N HIS A 6 14.08 21.86 -15.55
CA HIS A 6 14.23 20.81 -14.55
C HIS A 6 13.73 21.25 -13.18
N ASP A 7 13.99 22.51 -12.79
CA ASP A 7 13.52 23.07 -11.52
C ASP A 7 11.99 23.16 -11.49
N ARG A 8 11.36 23.55 -12.62
CA ARG A 8 9.90 23.58 -12.74
C ARG A 8 9.27 22.20 -12.61
N ASP A 9 9.83 21.19 -13.29
CA ASP A 9 9.34 19.82 -13.23
C ASP A 9 9.47 19.26 -11.78
N TYR A 10 10.58 19.57 -11.11
CA TYR A 10 10.78 19.19 -9.71
C TYR A 10 9.77 19.87 -8.76
N VAL A 11 9.54 21.17 -8.92
CA VAL A 11 8.57 21.92 -8.09
C VAL A 11 7.15 21.40 -8.31
N PHE A 12 6.77 21.12 -9.55
CA PHE A 12 5.46 20.53 -9.86
C PHE A 12 5.30 19.17 -9.17
N GLU A 13 6.29 18.30 -9.30
CA GLU A 13 6.27 16.97 -8.69
C GLU A 13 6.24 17.04 -7.15
N LEU A 14 6.99 17.97 -6.56
CA LEU A 14 7.01 18.21 -5.12
C LEU A 14 5.66 18.74 -4.63
N ALA A 15 5.00 19.62 -5.38
CA ALA A 15 3.68 20.12 -5.03
C ALA A 15 2.66 18.98 -4.96
N LEU A 16 2.62 18.11 -5.97
CA LEU A 16 1.75 16.91 -5.94
C LEU A 16 2.07 15.99 -4.75
N ALA A 17 3.36 15.75 -4.51
CA ALA A 17 3.80 14.91 -3.39
C ALA A 17 3.38 15.50 -2.04
N ILE A 18 3.50 16.82 -1.84
CA ILE A 18 3.07 17.50 -0.61
C ILE A 18 1.55 17.42 -0.45
N THR A 19 0.77 17.62 -1.52
CA THR A 19 -0.70 17.51 -1.46
C THR A 19 -1.16 16.13 -1.00
N VAL A 20 -0.59 15.07 -1.59
CA VAL A 20 -0.89 13.69 -1.20
C VAL A 20 -0.40 13.42 0.22
N ALA A 21 0.85 13.78 0.55
CA ALA A 21 1.43 13.54 1.86
C ALA A 21 0.65 14.22 2.98
N ALA A 22 0.27 15.49 2.82
CA ALA A 22 -0.54 16.21 3.79
C ALA A 22 -1.88 15.51 4.03
N SER A 23 -2.53 15.04 2.96
CA SER A 23 -3.78 14.29 3.07
C SER A 23 -3.57 12.97 3.81
N MET A 24 -2.55 12.18 3.45
CA MET A 24 -2.24 10.90 4.09
C MET A 24 -1.87 11.06 5.58
N LEU A 25 -1.19 12.15 5.95
CA LEU A 25 -0.92 12.47 7.35
C LEU A 25 -2.21 12.76 8.12
N LEU A 26 -3.11 13.56 7.54
CA LEU A 26 -4.40 13.89 8.16
C LEU A 26 -5.28 12.64 8.34
N TYR A 27 -5.42 11.82 7.30
CA TYR A 27 -6.19 10.58 7.37
C TYR A 27 -5.56 9.59 8.35
N GLY A 28 -4.25 9.39 8.29
CA GLY A 28 -3.55 8.42 9.13
C GLY A 28 -3.60 8.78 10.62
N ILE A 29 -3.50 10.06 10.97
CA ILE A 29 -3.69 10.55 12.36
C ILE A 29 -5.15 10.41 12.80
N GLY A 30 -6.11 10.54 11.88
CA GLY A 30 -7.54 10.43 12.18
C GLY A 30 -8.07 9.00 12.39
N LYS A 31 -7.45 7.99 11.75
CA LYS A 31 -7.89 6.58 11.82
C LYS A 31 -8.14 6.01 13.23
N PRO A 32 -7.29 6.27 14.26
CA PRO A 32 -7.49 5.71 15.60
C PRO A 32 -8.77 6.21 16.29
N THR A 33 -9.16 7.46 16.03
CA THR A 33 -10.33 8.08 16.66
C THR A 33 -11.58 7.97 15.79
N GLN A 34 -11.42 7.82 14.47
CA GLN A 34 -12.51 7.74 13.49
C GLN A 34 -13.55 6.66 13.80
N PHE A 35 -13.12 5.51 14.33
CA PHE A 35 -14.00 4.35 14.60
C PHE A 35 -14.35 4.14 16.08
N SER A 36 -13.96 5.09 16.95
CA SER A 36 -14.10 4.93 18.40
C SER A 36 -15.53 5.19 18.93
N ASN A 37 -16.37 5.90 18.16
CA ASN A 37 -17.74 6.28 18.56
C ASN A 37 -18.83 5.44 17.88
N THR A 38 -18.50 4.25 17.40
CA THR A 38 -19.48 3.38 16.76
C THR A 38 -20.40 2.80 17.82
N ILE A 39 -21.49 3.51 18.12
CA ILE A 39 -22.61 2.98 18.89
C ILE A 39 -23.11 1.79 18.09
N ILE A 40 -22.83 0.58 18.58
CA ILE A 40 -23.30 -0.65 17.96
C ILE A 40 -24.82 -0.59 18.05
N PHE A 41 -25.46 -0.32 16.92
CA PHE A 41 -26.89 -0.39 16.78
C PHE A 41 -27.37 -1.74 17.31
N GLN A 42 -28.50 -1.78 18.03
CA GLN A 42 -29.16 -3.02 18.47
C GLN A 42 -29.71 -3.85 17.29
N LYS A 43 -29.14 -3.70 16.09
CA LYS A 43 -29.46 -4.48 14.89
C LYS A 43 -28.72 -5.81 14.95
N LYS A 44 -29.33 -6.85 14.38
CA LYS A 44 -28.63 -8.12 14.14
C LYS A 44 -27.59 -7.90 13.04
N ILE A 45 -26.51 -8.69 13.07
CA ILE A 45 -25.42 -8.61 12.08
C ILE A 45 -25.94 -8.74 10.64
N ALA A 46 -26.94 -9.60 10.43
CA ALA A 46 -27.57 -9.82 9.13
C ALA A 46 -28.31 -8.58 8.56
N ASP A 47 -28.67 -7.64 9.43
CA ASP A 47 -29.43 -6.43 9.06
C ASP A 47 -28.52 -5.19 8.93
N LEU A 48 -27.21 -5.34 9.09
CA LEU A 48 -26.24 -4.25 8.94
C LEU A 48 -25.97 -3.98 7.45
N THR A 49 -25.90 -2.71 7.10
CA THR A 49 -25.33 -2.28 5.82
C THR A 49 -23.83 -2.58 5.78
N GLY A 50 -23.25 -2.66 4.58
CA GLY A 50 -21.81 -2.90 4.41
C GLY A 50 -20.95 -1.89 5.19
N MET A 51 -21.31 -0.61 5.16
CA MET A 51 -20.61 0.45 5.89
C MET A 51 -20.72 0.27 7.41
N GLU A 52 -21.93 -0.02 7.93
CA GLU A 52 -22.12 -0.28 9.36
C GLU A 52 -21.30 -1.50 9.82
N LEU A 53 -21.26 -2.57 9.00
CA LEU A 53 -20.46 -3.76 9.27
C LEU A 53 -18.96 -3.45 9.32
N MET A 54 -18.45 -2.68 8.35
CA MET A 54 -17.05 -2.25 8.30
C MET A 54 -16.69 -1.36 9.51
N TRP A 55 -17.56 -0.42 9.87
CA TRP A 55 -17.37 0.43 11.05
C TRP A 55 -17.40 -0.36 12.36
N ALA A 56 -18.28 -1.36 12.47
CA ALA A 56 -18.30 -2.27 13.62
C ALA A 56 -16.99 -3.10 13.70
N PHE A 57 -16.50 -3.61 12.57
CA PHE A 57 -15.23 -4.34 12.48
C PHE A 57 -14.03 -3.49 12.95
N TYR A 58 -13.92 -2.25 12.45
CA TYR A 58 -12.85 -1.33 12.86
C TYR A 58 -13.03 -0.76 14.27
N GLY A 59 -14.26 -0.68 14.77
CA GLY A 59 -14.56 -0.34 16.15
C GLY A 59 -14.13 -1.45 17.11
N TYR A 60 -14.33 -2.72 16.74
CA TYR A 60 -13.90 -3.89 17.52
C TYR A 60 -12.38 -4.02 17.58
N THR A 61 -11.69 -3.94 16.43
CA THR A 61 -10.22 -3.95 16.38
C THR A 61 -9.66 -2.64 15.86
N LYS A 62 -9.25 -1.77 16.79
CA LYS A 62 -8.60 -0.49 16.45
C LYS A 62 -7.21 -0.68 15.85
N THR A 63 -6.59 -1.84 16.02
CA THR A 63 -5.22 -2.11 15.56
C THR A 63 -5.13 -2.08 14.04
N TYR A 64 -6.11 -2.64 13.32
CA TYR A 64 -6.09 -2.65 11.86
C TYR A 64 -6.13 -1.25 11.23
N PRO A 65 -7.09 -0.36 11.56
CA PRO A 65 -7.09 1.00 11.02
C PRO A 65 -5.87 1.82 11.49
N VAL A 66 -5.33 1.56 12.69
CA VAL A 66 -4.06 2.18 13.14
C VAL A 66 -2.90 1.76 12.24
N ILE A 67 -2.78 0.48 11.90
CA ILE A 67 -1.73 -0.01 10.99
C ILE A 67 -1.83 0.69 9.63
N ILE A 68 -3.05 0.77 9.06
CA ILE A 68 -3.29 1.52 7.82
C ILE A 68 -2.79 2.95 7.98
N GLY A 69 -3.20 3.65 9.04
CA GLY A 69 -2.81 5.04 9.27
C GLY A 69 -1.30 5.24 9.45
N VAL A 70 -0.61 4.30 10.08
CA VAL A 70 0.85 4.32 10.19
C VAL A 70 1.52 4.22 8.82
N PHE A 71 1.03 3.34 7.94
CA PHE A 71 1.56 3.24 6.59
C PHE A 71 1.19 4.44 5.70
N GLU A 72 0.03 5.07 5.92
CA GLU A 72 -0.32 6.35 5.28
C GLU A 72 0.68 7.45 5.69
N ILE A 73 1.00 7.55 6.99
CA ILE A 73 1.98 8.51 7.51
C ILE A 73 3.38 8.25 6.96
N ILE A 74 3.88 7.02 7.07
CA ILE A 74 5.21 6.64 6.58
C ILE A 74 5.30 6.86 5.06
N GLY A 75 4.30 6.40 4.32
CA GLY A 75 4.23 6.58 2.87
C GLY A 75 4.21 8.05 2.48
N GLY A 76 3.44 8.89 3.17
CA GLY A 76 3.39 10.34 2.97
C GLY A 76 4.74 11.02 3.21
N LEU A 77 5.41 10.71 4.32
CA LEU A 77 6.74 11.25 4.64
C LEU A 77 7.78 10.86 3.58
N LEU A 78 7.78 9.60 3.16
CA LEU A 78 8.68 9.10 2.12
C LEU A 78 8.39 9.70 0.73
N LEU A 79 7.13 10.06 0.46
CA LEU A 79 6.71 10.67 -0.81
C LEU A 79 7.30 12.09 -0.98
N VAL A 80 7.39 12.87 0.09
CA VAL A 80 7.95 14.23 0.05
C VAL A 80 9.44 14.20 -0.29
N VAL A 81 10.18 13.26 0.32
CA VAL A 81 11.63 13.12 0.13
C VAL A 81 11.93 12.56 -1.26
N GLY A 82 12.48 13.39 -2.15
CA GLY A 82 12.68 13.06 -3.56
C GLY A 82 13.51 11.79 -3.84
N LYS A 83 14.38 11.35 -2.91
CA LYS A 83 15.15 10.10 -3.03
C LYS A 83 14.31 8.85 -2.76
N THR A 84 13.33 8.93 -1.87
CA THR A 84 12.48 7.81 -1.42
C THR A 84 11.09 7.84 -2.03
N ARG A 85 10.80 8.82 -2.90
CA ARG A 85 9.46 9.05 -3.44
C ARG A 85 8.83 7.85 -4.12
N ILE A 86 9.60 7.05 -4.84
CA ILE A 86 9.11 5.81 -5.49
C ILE A 86 8.67 4.78 -4.43
N ILE A 87 9.41 4.66 -3.32
CA ILE A 87 9.07 3.75 -2.22
C ILE A 87 7.79 4.23 -1.53
N GLY A 88 7.72 5.53 -1.19
CA GLY A 88 6.52 6.13 -0.60
C GLY A 88 5.28 5.95 -1.48
N ALA A 89 5.41 6.20 -2.78
CA ALA A 89 4.35 5.96 -3.76
C ALA A 89 3.89 4.50 -3.82
N GLY A 90 4.80 3.53 -3.72
CA GLY A 90 4.48 2.11 -3.67
C GLY A 90 3.69 1.71 -2.43
N ILE A 91 4.13 2.17 -1.25
CA ILE A 91 3.43 1.94 0.03
C ILE A 91 2.03 2.54 -0.02
N LEU A 92 1.91 3.82 -0.41
CA LEU A 92 0.63 4.50 -0.48
C LEU A 92 -0.31 3.87 -1.51
N THR A 93 0.21 3.38 -2.64
CA THR A 93 -0.60 2.68 -3.63
C THR A 93 -1.22 1.40 -3.05
N ALA A 94 -0.42 0.60 -2.33
CA ALA A 94 -0.94 -0.62 -1.70
C ALA A 94 -2.06 -0.31 -0.68
N ILE A 95 -1.86 0.73 0.13
CA ILE A 95 -2.83 1.17 1.14
C ILE A 95 -4.10 1.76 0.49
N LEU A 96 -3.96 2.68 -0.45
CA LEU A 96 -5.10 3.32 -1.11
C LEU A 96 -5.90 2.32 -1.93
N LEU A 97 -5.27 1.36 -2.59
CA LEU A 97 -6.00 0.27 -3.26
C LEU A 97 -6.80 -0.55 -2.25
N ASN A 98 -6.22 -0.87 -1.10
CA ASN A 98 -6.95 -1.58 -0.05
C ASN A 98 -8.17 -0.79 0.44
N VAL A 99 -8.02 0.52 0.69
CA VAL A 99 -9.11 1.42 1.11
C VAL A 99 -10.17 1.56 0.01
N ILE A 100 -9.78 1.78 -1.24
CA ILE A 100 -10.70 1.90 -2.39
C ILE A 100 -11.53 0.62 -2.54
N LEU A 101 -10.90 -0.56 -2.45
CA LEU A 101 -11.63 -1.82 -2.55
C LEU A 101 -12.63 -1.98 -1.40
N GLN A 102 -12.24 -1.62 -0.18
CA GLN A 102 -13.16 -1.62 0.96
C GLN A 102 -14.32 -0.66 0.73
N ASP A 103 -14.05 0.56 0.28
CA ASP A 103 -15.06 1.56 0.05
C ASP A 103 -16.08 1.11 -1.02
N VAL A 104 -15.61 0.46 -2.09
CA VAL A 104 -16.46 -0.10 -3.15
C VAL A 104 -17.28 -1.30 -2.65
N PHE A 105 -16.65 -2.28 -2.01
CA PHE A 105 -17.35 -3.51 -1.62
C PHE A 105 -18.30 -3.33 -0.44
N TYR A 106 -17.99 -2.40 0.48
CA TYR A 106 -18.82 -2.12 1.65
C TYR A 106 -19.74 -0.91 1.45
N GLY A 107 -19.76 -0.31 0.25
CA GLY A 107 -20.64 0.82 -0.05
C GLY A 107 -20.41 2.02 0.86
N VAL A 108 -19.15 2.31 1.16
CA VAL A 108 -18.74 3.42 2.04
C VAL A 108 -18.99 4.74 1.31
N ASN A 109 -19.16 5.81 2.09
CA ASN A 109 -19.44 7.17 1.62
C ASN A 109 -18.68 7.54 0.33
N GLU A 110 -19.44 7.96 -0.70
CA GLU A 110 -18.89 8.33 -2.01
C GLU A 110 -17.81 9.41 -1.96
N GLY A 111 -17.85 10.31 -0.97
CA GLY A 111 -16.83 11.35 -0.80
C GLY A 111 -15.46 10.78 -0.43
N ALA A 112 -15.42 9.78 0.45
CA ALA A 112 -14.18 9.11 0.84
C ALA A 112 -13.57 8.35 -0.34
N LEU A 113 -14.42 7.62 -1.09
CA LEU A 113 -14.02 6.90 -2.28
C LEU A 113 -13.43 7.83 -3.34
N LYS A 114 -14.10 8.95 -3.64
CA LYS A 114 -13.63 9.95 -4.62
C LYS A 114 -12.28 10.54 -4.20
N ALA A 115 -12.11 10.86 -2.92
CA ALA A 115 -10.85 11.38 -2.41
C ALA A 115 -9.71 10.35 -2.57
N ALA A 116 -9.94 9.10 -2.16
CA ALA A 116 -8.95 8.02 -2.30
C ALA A 116 -8.55 7.79 -3.76
N MET A 117 -9.51 7.79 -4.69
CA MET A 117 -9.24 7.68 -6.13
C MET A 117 -8.40 8.85 -6.66
N ILE A 118 -8.70 10.09 -6.23
CA ILE A 118 -7.92 11.27 -6.62
C ILE A 118 -6.49 11.14 -6.14
N TYR A 119 -6.26 10.78 -4.87
CA TYR A 119 -4.89 10.60 -4.36
C TYR A 119 -4.15 9.48 -5.07
N GLN A 120 -4.82 8.37 -5.38
CA GLN A 120 -4.24 7.28 -6.16
C GLN A 120 -3.82 7.76 -7.55
N LEU A 121 -4.66 8.57 -8.22
CA LEU A 121 -4.33 9.15 -9.52
C LEU A 121 -3.11 10.08 -9.43
N LEU A 122 -3.05 10.94 -8.41
CA LEU A 122 -1.90 11.83 -8.19
C LEU A 122 -0.60 11.03 -7.99
N ILE A 123 -0.65 9.93 -7.25
CA ILE A 123 0.51 9.03 -7.07
C ILE A 123 0.94 8.42 -8.41
N VAL A 124 -0.01 7.99 -9.25
CA VAL A 124 0.31 7.47 -10.60
C VAL A 124 0.96 8.56 -11.46
N VAL A 125 0.50 9.80 -11.40
CA VAL A 125 1.12 10.93 -12.11
C VAL A 125 2.55 11.16 -11.63
N ILE A 126 2.80 11.15 -10.32
CA ILE A 126 4.15 11.26 -9.73
C ILE A 126 5.07 10.15 -10.24
N LEU A 127 4.60 8.90 -10.23
CA LEU A 127 5.35 7.74 -10.73
C LEU A 127 5.64 7.85 -12.22
N TYR A 128 4.69 8.35 -13.01
CA TYR A 128 4.86 8.59 -14.44
C TYR A 128 5.91 9.68 -14.72
N CYS A 129 5.93 10.77 -13.97
CA CYS A 129 6.98 11.79 -14.04
C CYS A 129 8.36 11.19 -13.75
N ARG A 130 8.45 10.21 -12.84
CA ARG A 130 9.69 9.48 -12.49
C ARG A 130 9.95 8.21 -13.28
N ARG A 131 9.21 7.93 -14.36
CA ARG A 131 9.27 6.66 -15.09
C ARG A 131 10.69 6.24 -15.51
N LYS A 132 11.55 7.18 -15.89
CA LYS A 132 12.94 6.88 -16.31
C LYS A 132 13.75 6.31 -15.15
N LEU A 133 13.65 6.92 -13.98
CA LEU A 133 14.31 6.44 -12.76
C LEU A 133 13.72 5.10 -12.32
N LEU A 134 12.39 4.95 -12.38
CA LEU A 134 11.71 3.70 -12.04
C LEU A 134 12.15 2.53 -12.93
N LEU A 135 12.17 2.72 -14.25
CA LEU A 135 12.62 1.71 -15.19
C LEU A 135 14.12 1.40 -15.03
N ALA A 136 14.96 2.40 -14.73
CA ALA A 136 16.37 2.18 -14.47
C ALA A 136 16.60 1.33 -13.21
N THR A 137 15.88 1.62 -12.12
CA THR A 137 15.97 0.85 -10.86
C THR A 137 15.51 -0.60 -11.08
N VAL A 138 14.39 -0.80 -11.78
CA VAL A 138 13.89 -2.13 -12.12
C VAL A 138 14.87 -2.86 -13.04
N GLY A 139 15.39 -2.18 -14.06
CA GLY A 139 16.37 -2.74 -15.00
C GLY A 139 17.65 -3.18 -14.31
N PHE A 140 18.21 -2.36 -13.42
CA PHE A 140 19.39 -2.70 -12.62
C PHE A 140 19.15 -3.93 -11.74
N TYR A 141 17.99 -3.99 -11.07
CA TYR A 141 17.63 -5.14 -10.23
C TYR A 141 17.45 -6.42 -11.05
N LEU A 142 16.75 -6.35 -12.19
CA LEU A 142 16.58 -7.50 -13.10
C LEU A 142 17.92 -7.95 -13.71
N GLN A 143 18.83 -7.01 -13.99
CA GLN A 143 20.16 -7.33 -14.50
C GLN A 143 21.02 -8.04 -13.44
N GLN A 144 20.96 -7.62 -12.17
CA GLN A 144 21.58 -8.36 -11.08
C GLN A 144 21.02 -9.79 -10.98
N ILE A 145 19.70 -9.97 -11.08
CA ILE A 145 19.08 -11.31 -11.04
C ILE A 145 19.59 -12.20 -12.18
N LYS A 146 19.77 -11.66 -13.39
CA LYS A 146 20.30 -12.42 -14.54
C LYS A 146 21.75 -12.88 -14.37
N THR A 147 22.56 -12.20 -13.55
CA THR A 147 23.96 -12.61 -13.32
C THR A 147 24.13 -13.85 -12.44
N THR A 148 23.05 -14.35 -11.81
CA THR A 148 23.05 -15.63 -11.10
C THR A 148 22.70 -16.77 -12.06
N THR A 149 23.58 -17.09 -13.01
CA THR A 149 23.39 -18.26 -13.88
C THR A 149 23.75 -19.53 -13.12
N VAL A 150 22.78 -20.09 -12.39
CA VAL A 150 22.90 -21.44 -11.83
C VAL A 150 22.79 -22.43 -12.99
N THR A 151 23.74 -23.37 -13.13
CA THR A 151 23.69 -24.39 -14.19
C THR A 151 22.36 -25.16 -14.13
N PHE A 152 21.71 -25.38 -15.29
CA PHE A 152 20.36 -25.98 -15.38
C PHE A 152 20.20 -27.27 -14.55
N LYS A 153 21.19 -28.18 -14.60
CA LYS A 153 21.20 -29.42 -13.78
C LYS A 153 21.21 -29.16 -12.27
N LYS A 154 21.96 -28.16 -11.81
CA LYS A 154 22.04 -27.77 -10.39
C LYS A 154 20.74 -27.08 -9.95
N GLN A 155 20.11 -26.29 -10.83
CA GLN A 155 18.84 -25.63 -10.54
C GLN A 155 17.69 -26.64 -10.42
N THR A 156 17.59 -27.63 -11.31
CA THR A 156 16.59 -28.70 -11.20
C THR A 156 16.76 -29.50 -9.90
N LEU A 157 18.00 -29.84 -9.53
CA LEU A 157 18.30 -30.53 -8.27
C LEU A 157 17.88 -29.69 -7.04
N LEU A 158 18.20 -28.39 -7.04
CA LEU A 158 17.82 -27.49 -5.95
C LEU A 158 16.30 -27.31 -5.83
N VAL A 159 15.57 -27.27 -6.94
CA VAL A 159 14.09 -27.20 -6.94
C VAL A 159 13.49 -28.49 -6.36
N VAL A 160 14.02 -29.66 -6.72
CA VAL A 160 13.56 -30.95 -6.17
C VAL A 160 13.82 -31.03 -4.66
N ILE A 161 15.02 -30.64 -4.22
CA ILE A 161 15.36 -30.58 -2.78
C ILE A 161 14.43 -29.61 -2.06
N GLY A 162 14.25 -28.40 -2.62
CA GLY A 162 13.34 -27.39 -2.06
C GLY A 162 11.90 -27.88 -1.96
N PHE A 163 11.42 -28.63 -2.96
CA PHE A 163 10.09 -29.23 -2.95
C PHE A 163 9.95 -30.29 -1.86
N VAL A 164 10.92 -31.20 -1.71
CA VAL A 164 10.91 -32.21 -0.65
C VAL A 164 10.92 -31.56 0.74
N VAL A 165 11.75 -30.53 0.92
CA VAL A 165 11.78 -29.74 2.17
C VAL A 165 10.44 -29.07 2.42
N ALA A 166 9.83 -28.46 1.41
CA ALA A 166 8.51 -27.82 1.54
C ALA A 166 7.41 -28.83 1.93
N VAL A 167 7.41 -30.02 1.36
CA VAL A 167 6.48 -31.10 1.74
C VAL A 167 6.71 -31.56 3.18
N GLY A 168 7.97 -31.75 3.59
CA GLY A 168 8.32 -32.08 4.97
C GLY A 168 7.84 -31.02 5.96
N PHE A 169 8.10 -29.74 5.67
CA PHE A 169 7.55 -28.62 6.44
C PHE A 169 6.02 -28.66 6.49
N LYS A 170 5.35 -28.97 5.38
CA LYS A 170 3.89 -29.03 5.34
C LYS A 170 3.31 -30.17 6.18
N ILE A 171 3.98 -31.31 6.20
CA ILE A 171 3.61 -32.45 7.05
C ILE A 171 3.79 -32.07 8.52
N ILE A 172 4.92 -31.46 8.89
CA ILE A 172 5.18 -31.00 10.27
C ILE A 172 4.14 -29.97 10.70
N GLU A 173 3.85 -28.98 9.84
CA GLU A 173 2.78 -28.00 10.07
C GLU A 173 1.45 -28.71 10.33
N SER A 174 1.08 -29.69 9.49
CA SER A 174 -0.15 -30.46 9.63
C SER A 174 -0.24 -31.26 10.94
N PHE A 175 0.89 -31.71 11.50
CA PHE A 175 0.92 -32.39 12.80
C PHE A 175 0.89 -31.43 14.00
N LEU A 176 1.33 -30.18 13.82
CA LEU A 176 1.34 -29.16 14.87
C LEU A 176 0.02 -28.38 14.97
N THR A 177 -0.76 -28.37 13.89
CA THR A 177 -2.05 -27.63 13.80
C THR A 177 -3.29 -28.53 13.91
N HIS A 178 -3.11 -29.84 14.07
CA HIS A 178 -4.14 -30.81 14.46
C HIS A 178 -3.84 -31.36 15.85
#